data_AF-A0A927ZFT7-F1
#
_entry.id   AF-A0A927ZFT7-F1
#
_cell.length_a   1.000
_cell.length_b   1.000
_cell.length_c   1.000
_cell.angle_alpha   90.00
_cell.angle_beta   90.00
_cell.angle_gamma   90.00
#
_symmetry.space_group_name_H-M   'P 1'
#
loop_
_entity.id
_entity.type
_entity.pdbx_description
1 polymer ?
#
loop_
_entity_poly.entity_id
_entity_poly.type
_entity_poly.pdbx_seq_one_letter_code
_entity_poly.pdbx_strand_id
1 'polypeptide(L)'
;AFSAVFGTPLAAAIFSIEVISVGIMQYSALLPCIISALVAHGIASHLLDQSLGIPAIQIPAFSLQSALWIALLAILCAVISVIFCFLMHRTTQAVGYFCKNPFLRNVIGGGLVIVVTLLYGTQDYNGLSIGLLQDSFSGGVPSYAFVFKMILTIITLAFGFKGGEIVPSFVIGATFGNLFGSLSGLSPTLCAAVGLGAVFCGVTNSPITSLLICFELFGFEGMPYYLLAIAISYTLSGYYGLYKSQRFAYSKFRTDYINRKSE
;
A
#
# COMPACT_ATOMS: atom_id res chain seq x y z
N ALA A 1 -0.16 -3.39 17.26
CA ALA A 1 -0.37 -4.39 16.17
C ALA A 1 0.40 -4.03 14.91
N PHE A 2 0.08 -2.90 14.23
CA PHE A 2 0.79 -2.49 13.00
C PHE A 2 2.31 -2.49 13.16
N SER A 3 2.83 -1.86 14.23
CA SER A 3 4.26 -1.86 14.54
C SER A 3 4.89 -3.24 14.74
N ALA A 4 4.12 -4.21 15.25
CA ALA A 4 4.62 -5.56 15.50
C ALA A 4 4.69 -6.40 14.22
N VAL A 5 3.91 -6.05 13.20
CA VAL A 5 3.86 -6.76 11.91
C VAL A 5 4.89 -6.20 10.94
N PHE A 6 5.04 -4.87 10.91
CA PHE A 6 5.86 -4.20 9.90
C PHE A 6 7.24 -3.76 10.41
N GLY A 7 7.46 -3.78 11.73
CA GLY A 7 8.71 -3.27 12.32
C GLY A 7 8.85 -1.73 12.21
N THR A 8 7.76 -1.01 11.91
CA THR A 8 7.73 0.45 11.69
C THR A 8 6.96 1.16 12.82
N PRO A 9 7.57 1.41 13.99
CA PRO A 9 6.88 2.00 15.14
C PRO A 9 6.42 3.44 14.93
N LEU A 10 7.19 4.27 14.25
CA LEU A 10 6.84 5.68 14.04
C LEU A 10 5.66 5.80 13.08
N ALA A 11 5.69 5.06 11.97
CA ALA A 11 4.57 4.96 11.05
C ALA A 11 3.31 4.41 11.73
N ALA A 12 3.44 3.37 12.56
CA ALA A 12 2.31 2.75 13.27
C ALA A 12 1.57 3.74 14.19
N ALA A 13 2.34 4.57 14.91
CA ALA A 13 1.78 5.54 15.84
C ALA A 13 0.98 6.62 15.10
N ILE A 14 1.55 7.17 14.02
CA ILE A 14 0.90 8.22 13.23
C ILE A 14 -0.27 7.66 12.41
N PHE A 15 -0.16 6.45 11.85
CA PHE A 15 -1.24 5.82 11.08
C PHE A 15 -2.53 5.73 11.87
N SER A 16 -2.43 5.36 13.16
CA SER A 16 -3.58 5.21 14.05
C SER A 16 -4.35 6.52 14.25
N ILE A 17 -3.67 7.67 14.10
CA ILE A 17 -4.23 9.01 14.24
C ILE A 17 -4.73 9.52 12.89
N GLU A 18 -3.97 9.29 11.82
CA GLU A 18 -4.20 9.86 10.49
C GLU A 18 -5.31 9.13 9.71
N VAL A 19 -5.43 7.80 9.84
CA VAL A 19 -6.29 7.00 8.97
C VAL A 19 -7.79 7.23 9.20
N ILE A 20 -8.20 7.64 10.41
CA ILE A 20 -9.62 7.74 10.77
C ILE A 20 -10.25 9.01 10.19
N SER A 21 -9.57 10.14 10.33
CA SER A 21 -10.05 11.46 9.90
C SER A 21 -9.00 12.16 9.06
N VAL A 22 -9.14 12.05 7.74
CA VAL A 22 -8.22 12.68 6.79
C VAL A 22 -8.32 14.20 6.93
N GLY A 23 -7.19 14.84 7.24
CA GLY A 23 -7.06 16.28 7.44
C GLY A 23 -7.16 16.76 8.90
N ILE A 24 -7.37 15.88 9.88
CA ILE A 24 -7.33 16.24 11.30
C ILE A 24 -6.41 15.25 12.04
N MET A 25 -5.41 15.78 12.75
CA MET A 25 -4.57 14.98 13.64
C MET A 25 -4.88 15.31 15.10
N GLN A 26 -5.36 14.31 15.84
CA GLN A 26 -5.64 14.45 17.27
C GLN A 26 -4.37 14.19 18.10
N TYR A 27 -3.63 15.26 18.38
CA TYR A 27 -2.36 15.18 19.12
C TYR A 27 -2.49 14.63 20.54
N SER A 28 -3.68 14.66 21.15
CA SER A 28 -3.90 14.03 22.47
C SER A 28 -3.68 12.52 22.47
N ALA A 29 -3.83 11.86 21.31
CA ALA A 29 -3.59 10.42 21.15
C ALA A 29 -2.11 10.10 20.82
N LEU A 30 -1.25 11.10 20.60
CA LEU A 30 0.12 10.89 20.14
C LEU A 30 0.95 10.08 21.15
N LEU A 31 0.99 10.52 22.41
CA LEU A 31 1.75 9.84 23.45
C LEU A 31 1.32 8.38 23.67
N PRO A 32 0.03 8.05 23.87
CA PRO A 32 -0.38 6.66 24.05
C PRO A 32 -0.11 5.79 22.80
N CYS A 33 -0.28 6.34 21.59
CA CYS A 33 0.03 5.63 20.35
C CYS A 33 1.53 5.33 20.21
N ILE A 34 2.41 6.27 20.52
CA ILE A 34 3.87 6.07 20.46
C ILE A 34 4.31 5.01 21.46
N ILE A 35 3.88 5.11 22.72
CA ILE A 35 4.24 4.13 23.76
C ILE A 35 3.76 2.73 23.33
N SER A 36 2.52 2.62 22.86
CA SER A 36 1.98 1.33 22.39
C SER A 36 2.75 0.76 21.20
N ALA A 37 3.13 1.60 20.23
CA ALA A 37 3.90 1.19 19.06
C ALA A 37 5.30 0.70 19.46
N LEU A 38 6.02 1.46 20.30
CA LEU A 38 7.36 1.09 20.77
C LEU A 38 7.36 -0.19 21.60
N VAL A 39 6.40 -0.35 22.52
CA VAL A 39 6.27 -1.59 23.30
C VAL A 39 5.97 -2.77 22.38
N ALA A 40 5.07 -2.60 21.40
CA ALA A 40 4.76 -3.65 20.45
C ALA A 40 5.95 -4.03 19.56
N HIS A 41 6.73 -3.04 19.11
CA HIS A 41 7.97 -3.28 18.37
C HIS A 41 9.00 -4.00 19.23
N GLY A 42 9.30 -3.50 20.43
CA GLY A 42 10.30 -4.09 21.32
C GLY A 42 9.99 -5.53 21.70
N ILE A 43 8.72 -5.84 22.00
CA ILE A 43 8.30 -7.23 22.26
C ILE A 43 8.52 -8.09 21.01
N ALA A 44 8.04 -7.63 19.86
CA ALA A 44 8.07 -8.44 18.66
C ALA A 44 9.47 -8.58 18.06
N SER A 45 10.38 -7.61 18.20
CA SER A 45 11.78 -7.73 17.80
C SER A 45 12.55 -8.77 18.61
N HIS A 46 12.12 -9.07 19.84
CA HIS A 46 12.72 -10.14 20.66
C HIS A 46 12.14 -11.53 20.37
N LEU A 47 10.90 -11.61 19.89
CA LEU A 47 10.17 -12.86 19.70
C LEU A 47 10.11 -13.33 18.24
N LEU A 48 10.23 -12.40 17.28
CA LEU A 48 10.00 -12.61 15.86
C LEU A 48 11.07 -11.89 15.05
N ASP A 49 11.44 -12.47 13.91
CA ASP A 49 12.19 -11.72 12.90
C ASP A 49 11.21 -10.78 12.18
N GLN A 50 11.36 -9.48 12.42
CA GLN A 50 10.50 -8.44 11.84
C GLN A 50 11.06 -7.86 10.54
N SER A 51 12.26 -8.29 10.12
CA SER A 51 12.86 -7.77 8.92
C SER A 51 12.03 -8.20 7.70
N LEU A 52 11.54 -7.22 6.93
CA LEU A 52 10.90 -7.50 5.63
C LEU A 52 11.93 -8.02 4.60
N GLY A 53 13.20 -8.19 4.98
CA GLY A 53 14.28 -8.70 4.12
C GLY A 53 14.58 -7.81 2.91
N ILE A 54 14.23 -6.51 2.99
CA ILE A 54 14.40 -5.58 1.88
C ILE A 54 15.90 -5.24 1.77
N PRO A 55 16.55 -5.47 0.62
CA PRO A 55 17.96 -5.13 0.44
C PRO A 55 18.15 -3.61 0.39
N ALA A 56 19.37 -3.16 0.66
CA ALA A 56 19.72 -1.75 0.56
C ALA A 56 19.41 -1.21 -0.84
N ILE A 57 18.76 -0.05 -0.88
CA ILE A 57 18.32 0.58 -2.12
C ILE A 57 19.41 1.49 -2.66
N GLN A 58 19.57 1.50 -3.99
CA GLN A 58 20.48 2.43 -4.64
C GLN A 58 19.74 3.73 -4.97
N ILE A 59 20.17 4.81 -4.33
CA ILE A 59 19.53 6.12 -4.42
C ILE A 59 20.42 7.04 -5.28
N PRO A 60 20.07 7.29 -6.55
CA PRO A 60 20.80 8.24 -7.39
C PRO A 60 20.63 9.68 -6.88
N ALA A 61 21.63 10.51 -7.20
CA ALA A 61 21.61 11.93 -6.90
C ALA A 61 20.35 12.61 -7.45
N PHE A 62 19.74 13.47 -6.65
CA PHE A 62 18.50 14.15 -7.03
C PHE A 62 18.74 15.13 -8.18
N SER A 63 18.07 14.89 -9.29
CA SER A 63 18.10 15.73 -10.49
C SER A 63 16.69 16.13 -10.92
N LEU A 64 16.57 17.17 -11.74
CA LEU A 64 15.28 17.57 -12.31
C LEU A 64 14.66 16.45 -13.16
N GLN A 65 15.49 15.72 -13.91
CA GLN A 65 15.05 14.61 -14.73
C GLN A 65 14.47 13.47 -13.87
N SER A 66 15.15 13.10 -12.79
CA SER A 66 14.64 12.09 -11.86
C SER A 66 13.35 12.54 -11.16
N ALA A 67 13.21 13.83 -10.84
CA ALA A 67 11.98 14.38 -10.27
C ALA A 67 10.79 14.27 -11.24
N LEU A 68 10.99 14.56 -12.53
CA LEU A 68 9.93 14.43 -13.54
C LEU A 68 9.48 12.97 -13.72
N TRP A 69 10.42 12.04 -13.78
CA TRP A 69 10.11 10.61 -13.86
C TRP A 69 9.35 10.12 -12.62
N ILE A 70 9.74 10.58 -11.43
CA ILE A 70 9.07 10.22 -10.17
C ILE A 70 7.69 10.86 -10.06
N ALA A 71 7.50 12.08 -10.57
CA ALA A 71 6.19 12.68 -10.68
C ALA A 71 5.27 11.87 -11.60
N LEU A 72 5.78 11.39 -12.75
CA LEU A 72 5.04 10.51 -13.64
C LEU A 72 4.68 9.18 -12.96
N LEU A 73 5.64 8.55 -12.27
CA LEU A 73 5.41 7.33 -11.49
C LEU A 73 4.28 7.55 -10.47
N ALA A 74 4.32 8.67 -9.74
CA ALA A 74 3.32 8.99 -8.72
C ALA A 74 1.91 9.17 -9.29
N ILE A 75 1.77 9.81 -10.46
CA ILE A 75 0.49 9.93 -11.17
C ILE A 75 -0.05 8.54 -11.52
N LEU A 76 0.80 7.66 -12.05
CA LEU A 76 0.40 6.30 -12.41
C LEU A 76 0.04 5.46 -11.17
N CYS A 77 0.82 5.58 -10.09
CA CYS A 77 0.52 4.95 -8.81
C CYS A 77 -0.83 5.42 -8.24
N ALA A 78 -1.15 6.71 -8.37
CA ALA A 78 -2.45 7.25 -7.96
C ALA A 78 -3.58 6.59 -8.75
N VAL A 79 -3.46 6.49 -10.08
CA VAL A 79 -4.45 5.81 -10.93
C VAL A 79 -4.61 4.35 -10.54
N ILE A 80 -3.50 3.63 -10.31
CA ILE A 80 -3.51 2.23 -9.84
C ILE A 80 -4.24 2.10 -8.51
N SER A 81 -3.99 3.02 -7.56
CA SER A 81 -4.67 3.01 -6.25
C SER A 81 -6.18 3.19 -6.38
N VAL A 82 -6.62 4.12 -7.24
CA VAL A 82 -8.06 4.36 -7.51
C VAL A 82 -8.70 3.16 -8.18
N ILE A 83 -8.05 2.57 -9.19
CA ILE A 83 -8.53 1.36 -9.87
C ILE A 83 -8.66 0.22 -8.85
N PHE A 84 -7.65 0.03 -7.99
CA PHE A 84 -7.66 -1.02 -6.98
C PHE A 84 -8.82 -0.84 -5.99
N CYS A 85 -8.96 0.34 -5.38
CA CYS A 85 -10.06 0.62 -4.45
C CYS A 85 -11.44 0.49 -5.12
N PHE A 86 -11.59 1.00 -6.35
CA PHE A 86 -12.84 0.93 -7.10
C PHE A 86 -13.22 -0.53 -7.42
N LEU A 87 -12.30 -1.32 -7.97
CA LEU A 87 -12.54 -2.72 -8.31
C LEU A 87 -12.83 -3.56 -7.07
N MET A 88 -12.10 -3.33 -5.98
CA MET A 88 -12.33 -3.96 -4.68
C MET A 88 -13.77 -3.75 -4.20
N HIS A 89 -14.23 -2.51 -4.15
CA HIS A 89 -15.58 -2.16 -3.66
C HIS A 89 -16.67 -2.69 -4.59
N ARG A 90 -16.48 -2.55 -5.91
CA ARG A 90 -17.44 -3.02 -6.91
C ARG A 90 -17.58 -4.53 -6.93
N THR A 91 -16.46 -5.25 -6.87
CA THR A 91 -16.49 -6.73 -6.86
C THR A 91 -17.13 -7.23 -5.57
N THR A 92 -16.80 -6.63 -4.42
CA THR A 92 -17.44 -6.99 -3.14
C THR A 92 -18.96 -6.79 -3.17
N GLN A 93 -19.43 -5.68 -3.77
CA GLN A 93 -20.86 -5.41 -3.94
C GLN A 93 -21.52 -6.39 -4.91
N ALA A 94 -20.89 -6.65 -6.07
CA ALA A 94 -21.40 -7.57 -7.08
C ALA A 94 -21.52 -9.00 -6.52
N VAL A 95 -20.46 -9.50 -5.88
CA VAL A 95 -20.47 -10.84 -5.28
C VAL A 95 -21.52 -10.94 -4.16
N GLY A 96 -21.68 -9.90 -3.34
CA GLY A 96 -22.73 -9.84 -2.32
C GLY A 96 -24.15 -9.82 -2.91
N TYR A 97 -24.33 -9.27 -4.11
CA TYR A 97 -25.60 -9.27 -4.82
C TYR A 97 -25.92 -10.65 -5.44
N PHE A 98 -24.96 -11.26 -6.13
CA PHE A 98 -25.14 -12.57 -6.79
C PHE A 98 -25.20 -13.74 -5.79
N CYS A 99 -24.36 -13.72 -4.75
CA CYS A 99 -24.22 -14.81 -3.80
C CYS A 99 -24.52 -14.33 -2.37
N LYS A 100 -25.80 -14.42 -1.98
CA LYS A 100 -26.24 -14.04 -0.62
C LYS A 100 -25.75 -14.99 0.47
N ASN A 101 -25.49 -16.27 0.15
CA ASN A 101 -25.01 -17.25 1.12
C ASN A 101 -23.48 -17.08 1.35
N PRO A 102 -23.03 -16.69 2.56
CA PRO A 102 -21.62 -16.45 2.84
C PRO A 102 -20.73 -17.69 2.68
N PHE A 103 -21.23 -18.88 3.01
CA PHE A 103 -20.44 -20.12 2.89
C PHE A 103 -20.20 -20.48 1.44
N LEU A 104 -21.24 -20.39 0.60
CA LEU A 104 -21.12 -20.65 -0.82
C LEU A 104 -20.16 -19.65 -1.49
N ARG A 105 -20.22 -18.39 -1.06
CA ARG A 105 -19.28 -17.36 -1.52
C ARG A 105 -17.83 -17.75 -1.20
N ASN A 106 -17.52 -18.15 0.02
CA ASN A 106 -16.17 -18.56 0.40
C ASN A 106 -15.69 -19.79 -0.40
N VAL A 107 -16.57 -20.75 -0.67
CA VAL A 107 -16.25 -21.94 -1.48
C VAL A 107 -15.93 -21.55 -2.92
N ILE A 108 -16.74 -20.69 -3.54
CA ILE A 108 -16.49 -20.20 -4.91
C ILE A 108 -15.19 -19.40 -4.97
N GLY A 109 -14.95 -18.50 -4.01
CA GLY A 109 -13.73 -17.70 -3.94
C GLY A 109 -12.48 -18.56 -3.77
N GLY A 110 -12.52 -19.54 -2.87
CA GLY A 110 -11.42 -20.49 -2.67
C GLY A 110 -11.16 -21.32 -3.92
N GLY A 111 -12.22 -21.82 -4.57
CA GLY A 111 -12.12 -22.53 -5.83
C GLY A 111 -11.49 -21.69 -6.94
N LEU A 112 -11.89 -20.43 -7.08
CA LEU A 112 -11.30 -19.49 -8.05
C LEU A 112 -9.80 -19.26 -7.79
N VAL A 113 -9.41 -19.01 -6.53
CA VAL A 113 -8.00 -18.82 -6.17
C VAL A 113 -7.18 -20.09 -6.48
N ILE A 114 -7.71 -21.28 -6.18
CA ILE A 114 -7.05 -22.56 -6.50
C ILE A 114 -6.89 -22.71 -8.02
N VAL A 115 -7.95 -22.48 -8.79
CA VAL A 115 -7.90 -22.60 -10.26
C VAL A 115 -6.88 -21.63 -10.84
N VAL A 116 -6.88 -20.36 -10.43
CA VAL A 116 -5.90 -19.37 -10.91
C VAL A 116 -4.48 -19.75 -10.51
N THR A 117 -4.28 -20.24 -9.27
CA THR A 117 -2.97 -20.72 -8.80
C THR A 117 -2.46 -21.90 -9.63
N LEU A 118 -3.34 -22.88 -9.93
CA LEU A 118 -2.98 -24.05 -10.72
C LEU A 118 -2.70 -23.72 -12.19
N LEU A 119 -3.45 -22.79 -12.78
CA LEU A 119 -3.25 -22.35 -14.17
C LEU A 119 -1.91 -21.64 -14.35
N TYR A 120 -1.51 -20.82 -13.38
CA TYR A 120 -0.25 -20.10 -13.45
C TYR A 120 0.95 -20.95 -12.97
N GLY A 121 0.71 -21.92 -12.09
CA GLY A 121 1.74 -22.84 -11.60
C GLY A 121 2.71 -22.25 -10.58
N THR A 122 2.44 -21.05 -10.05
CA THR A 122 3.21 -20.49 -8.91
C THR A 122 2.31 -20.11 -7.74
N GLN A 123 2.88 -20.15 -6.54
CA GLN A 123 2.24 -19.70 -5.30
C GLN A 123 2.69 -18.31 -4.86
N ASP A 124 3.60 -17.65 -5.60
CA ASP A 124 4.20 -16.37 -5.21
C ASP A 124 3.18 -15.24 -4.99
N TYR A 125 2.04 -15.30 -5.68
CA TYR A 125 0.96 -14.32 -5.57
C TYR A 125 -0.03 -14.61 -4.43
N ASN A 126 0.08 -15.76 -3.79
CA ASN A 126 -0.82 -16.18 -2.72
C ASN A 126 -0.38 -15.60 -1.36
N GLY A 127 -1.35 -15.31 -0.50
CA GLY A 127 -1.11 -14.74 0.82
C GLY A 127 -0.54 -13.32 0.76
N LEU A 128 0.45 -13.03 1.60
CA LEU A 128 1.06 -11.70 1.70
C LEU A 128 2.00 -11.37 0.54
N SER A 129 2.57 -12.39 -0.13
CA SER A 129 3.57 -12.23 -1.20
C SER A 129 4.82 -11.43 -0.79
N ILE A 130 5.35 -11.71 0.41
CA ILE A 130 6.59 -11.08 0.90
C ILE A 130 7.78 -11.43 0.00
N GLY A 131 7.84 -12.66 -0.54
CA GLY A 131 8.87 -13.03 -1.53
C GLY A 131 8.84 -12.13 -2.77
N LEU A 132 7.65 -11.94 -3.36
CA LEU A 132 7.46 -11.05 -4.51
C LEU A 132 7.82 -9.58 -4.18
N LEU A 133 7.56 -9.14 -2.94
CA LEU A 133 7.98 -7.84 -2.46
C LEU A 133 9.51 -7.73 -2.45
N GLN A 134 10.21 -8.71 -1.88
CA GLN A 134 11.68 -8.75 -1.83
C GLN A 134 12.29 -8.81 -3.24
N ASP A 135 11.73 -9.64 -4.12
CA ASP A 135 12.17 -9.77 -5.51
C ASP A 135 12.03 -8.45 -6.29
N SER A 136 11.06 -7.60 -5.92
CA SER A 136 10.89 -6.27 -6.52
C SER A 136 12.07 -5.34 -6.26
N PHE A 137 12.84 -5.59 -5.20
CA PHE A 137 14.08 -4.88 -4.89
C PHE A 137 15.33 -5.60 -5.42
N SER A 138 15.20 -6.82 -5.91
CA SER A 138 16.30 -7.59 -6.52
C SER A 138 16.24 -7.63 -8.05
N GLY A 139 15.15 -7.17 -8.67
CA GLY A 139 14.98 -7.07 -10.12
C GLY A 139 14.44 -8.33 -10.80
N GLY A 140 13.98 -9.33 -10.03
CA GLY A 140 13.54 -10.63 -10.54
C GLY A 140 12.04 -10.76 -10.83
N VAL A 141 11.31 -9.65 -10.94
CA VAL A 141 9.83 -9.67 -10.97
C VAL A 141 9.28 -9.58 -12.39
N PRO A 142 8.30 -10.44 -12.77
CA PRO A 142 7.59 -10.31 -14.04
C PRO A 142 6.86 -8.97 -14.16
N SER A 143 6.88 -8.35 -15.35
CA SER A 143 6.26 -7.04 -15.59
C SER A 143 4.76 -6.98 -15.26
N TYR A 144 4.06 -8.10 -15.40
CA TYR A 144 2.63 -8.20 -15.13
C TYR A 144 2.29 -8.58 -13.67
N ALA A 145 3.28 -8.74 -12.79
CA ALA A 145 3.09 -9.22 -11.42
C ALA A 145 2.12 -8.36 -10.60
N PHE A 146 2.17 -7.04 -10.77
CA PHE A 146 1.28 -6.12 -10.06
C PHE A 146 -0.20 -6.35 -10.41
N VAL A 147 -0.51 -6.66 -11.68
CA VAL A 147 -1.88 -6.92 -12.16
C VAL A 147 -2.41 -8.21 -11.56
N PHE A 148 -1.62 -9.29 -11.62
CA PHE A 148 -2.04 -10.58 -11.06
C PHE A 148 -2.24 -10.49 -9.54
N LYS A 149 -1.32 -9.83 -8.83
CA LYS A 149 -1.47 -9.63 -7.40
C LYS A 149 -2.73 -8.83 -7.08
N MET A 150 -3.02 -7.79 -7.87
CA MET A 150 -4.23 -6.99 -7.73
C MET A 150 -5.50 -7.85 -7.90
N ILE A 151 -5.59 -8.62 -8.99
CA ILE A 151 -6.75 -9.47 -9.29
C ILE A 151 -6.96 -10.52 -8.21
N LEU A 152 -5.92 -11.26 -7.81
CA LEU A 152 -6.02 -12.30 -6.79
C LEU A 152 -6.42 -11.73 -5.42
N THR A 153 -5.91 -10.54 -5.08
CA THR A 153 -6.29 -9.85 -3.85
C THR A 153 -7.76 -9.45 -3.88
N ILE A 154 -8.23 -8.90 -4.99
CA ILE A 154 -9.65 -8.53 -5.18
C ILE A 154 -10.55 -9.75 -5.07
N ILE A 155 -10.22 -10.85 -5.75
CA ILE A 155 -11.01 -12.08 -5.67
C ILE A 155 -11.04 -12.60 -4.23
N THR A 156 -9.89 -12.69 -3.57
CA THR A 156 -9.82 -13.22 -2.21
C THR A 156 -10.71 -12.42 -1.25
N LEU A 157 -10.60 -11.09 -1.27
CA LEU A 157 -11.31 -10.22 -0.33
C LEU A 157 -12.80 -10.06 -0.69
N ALA A 158 -13.14 -9.92 -1.98
CA ALA A 158 -14.53 -9.78 -2.42
C ALA A 158 -15.37 -11.02 -2.12
N PHE A 159 -14.76 -12.21 -2.14
CA PHE A 159 -15.43 -13.45 -1.78
C PHE A 159 -15.49 -13.70 -0.26
N GLY A 160 -14.98 -12.80 0.56
CA GLY A 160 -15.21 -12.80 2.01
C GLY A 160 -14.12 -13.46 2.86
N PHE A 161 -12.94 -13.75 2.28
CA PHE A 161 -11.79 -14.12 3.08
C PHE A 161 -11.32 -12.91 3.90
N LYS A 162 -11.04 -13.15 5.19
CA LYS A 162 -10.54 -12.11 6.09
C LYS A 162 -9.02 -12.00 5.96
N GLY A 163 -8.54 -10.82 5.63
CA GLY A 163 -7.12 -10.51 5.52
C GLY A 163 -6.89 -9.00 5.45
N GLY A 164 -5.65 -8.58 5.66
CA GLY A 164 -5.26 -7.17 5.50
C GLY A 164 -4.97 -6.84 4.04
N GLU A 165 -5.42 -5.67 3.59
CA GLU A 165 -5.24 -5.18 2.21
C GLU A 165 -3.96 -4.33 2.05
N ILE A 166 -3.33 -3.99 3.19
CA ILE A 166 -2.14 -3.14 3.26
C ILE A 166 -0.92 -3.80 2.60
N VAL A 167 -0.61 -5.06 2.95
CA VAL A 167 0.57 -5.75 2.38
C VAL A 167 0.40 -5.99 0.89
N PRO A 168 -0.76 -6.44 0.38
CA PRO A 168 -1.00 -6.47 -1.06
C PRO A 168 -0.79 -5.11 -1.74
N SER A 169 -1.21 -4.00 -1.13
CA SER A 169 -0.97 -2.67 -1.70
C SER A 169 0.52 -2.32 -1.79
N PHE A 170 1.32 -2.74 -0.81
CA PHE A 170 2.78 -2.61 -0.85
C PHE A 170 3.38 -3.40 -2.01
N VAL A 171 2.96 -4.67 -2.17
CA VAL A 171 3.44 -5.53 -3.26
C VAL A 171 3.06 -4.96 -4.62
N ILE A 172 1.81 -4.54 -4.80
CA ILE A 172 1.34 -3.92 -6.07
C ILE A 172 2.15 -2.66 -6.37
N GLY A 173 2.39 -1.80 -5.37
CA GLY A 173 3.20 -0.59 -5.55
C GLY A 173 4.66 -0.87 -5.86
N ALA A 174 5.30 -1.80 -5.15
CA ALA A 174 6.70 -2.16 -5.35
C ALA A 174 6.94 -2.83 -6.70
N THR A 175 6.10 -3.79 -7.08
CA THR A 175 6.18 -4.51 -8.36
C THR A 175 5.94 -3.57 -9.55
N PHE A 176 4.98 -2.65 -9.45
CA PHE A 176 4.75 -1.62 -10.46
C PHE A 176 5.90 -0.61 -10.53
N GLY A 177 6.42 -0.18 -9.37
CA GLY A 177 7.58 0.71 -9.29
C GLY A 177 8.83 0.09 -9.92
N ASN A 178 9.07 -1.20 -9.70
CA ASN A 178 10.17 -1.93 -10.33
C ASN A 178 10.04 -1.96 -11.85
N LEU A 179 8.84 -2.25 -12.38
CA LEU A 179 8.55 -2.18 -13.81
C LEU A 179 8.84 -0.78 -14.36
N PHE A 180 8.34 0.26 -13.71
CA PHE A 180 8.57 1.63 -14.17
C PHE A 180 10.05 2.02 -14.14
N GLY A 181 10.79 1.63 -13.11
CA GLY A 181 12.23 1.89 -13.03
C GLY A 181 12.99 1.22 -14.16
N SER A 182 12.69 -0.06 -14.43
CA SER A 182 13.32 -0.78 -15.56
C SER A 182 13.02 -0.17 -16.93
N LEU A 183 11.85 0.45 -17.11
CA LEU A 183 11.47 1.14 -18.37
C LEU A 183 12.03 2.57 -18.48
N SER A 184 12.07 3.31 -17.38
CA SER A 184 12.51 4.72 -17.36
C SER A 184 14.04 4.88 -17.30
N GLY A 185 14.77 3.79 -17.03
CA GLY A 185 16.22 3.82 -16.81
C GLY A 185 16.62 4.37 -15.43
N LEU A 186 15.65 4.64 -14.54
CA LEU A 186 15.91 4.92 -13.14
C LEU A 186 16.21 3.62 -12.37
N SER A 187 16.89 3.75 -11.23
CA SER A 187 17.09 2.63 -10.30
C SER A 187 15.75 1.93 -9.99
N PRO A 188 15.58 0.65 -10.39
CA PRO A 188 14.32 -0.08 -10.15
C PRO A 188 14.00 -0.22 -8.67
N THR A 189 15.03 -0.28 -7.82
CA THR A 189 14.88 -0.39 -6.36
C THR A 189 14.36 0.91 -5.74
N LEU A 190 14.81 2.08 -6.22
CA LEU A 190 14.26 3.37 -5.83
C LEU A 190 12.79 3.48 -6.27
N CYS A 191 12.51 3.15 -7.53
CA CYS A 191 11.15 3.25 -8.04
C CYS A 191 10.20 2.27 -7.34
N ALA A 192 10.65 1.08 -6.96
CA ALA A 192 9.89 0.14 -6.14
C ALA A 192 9.55 0.72 -4.76
N ALA A 193 10.52 1.31 -4.06
CA ALA A 193 10.29 1.98 -2.77
C ALA A 193 9.30 3.14 -2.88
N VAL A 194 9.46 3.98 -3.91
CA VAL A 194 8.57 5.11 -4.17
C VAL A 194 7.17 4.63 -4.53
N GLY A 195 7.06 3.61 -5.39
CA GLY A 195 5.79 3.01 -5.80
C GLY A 195 5.03 2.38 -4.63
N LEU A 196 5.74 1.70 -3.72
CA LEU A 196 5.18 1.17 -2.48
C LEU A 196 4.54 2.28 -1.64
N GLY A 197 5.28 3.35 -1.35
CA GLY A 197 4.78 4.48 -0.56
C GLY A 197 3.64 5.23 -1.25
N ALA A 198 3.75 5.46 -2.56
CA ALA A 198 2.77 6.19 -3.34
C ALA A 198 1.44 5.43 -3.46
N VAL A 199 1.46 4.12 -3.76
CA VAL A 199 0.23 3.32 -3.82
C VAL A 199 -0.39 3.19 -2.43
N PHE A 200 0.42 2.93 -1.39
CA PHE A 200 -0.09 2.89 -0.02
C PHE A 200 -0.77 4.20 0.40
N CYS A 201 -0.16 5.35 0.07
CA CYS A 201 -0.77 6.65 0.31
C CYS A 201 -2.08 6.82 -0.45
N GLY A 202 -2.12 6.41 -1.71
CA GLY A 202 -3.31 6.54 -2.55
C GLY A 202 -4.49 5.72 -2.03
N VAL A 203 -4.24 4.50 -1.53
CA VAL A 203 -5.29 3.60 -1.03
C VAL A 203 -5.72 3.91 0.41
N THR A 204 -4.83 4.45 1.25
CA THR A 204 -5.12 4.76 2.67
C THR A 204 -5.44 6.21 2.96
N ASN A 205 -5.12 7.12 2.03
CA ASN A 205 -5.22 8.57 2.22
C ASN A 205 -4.43 9.10 3.42
N SER A 206 -3.30 8.45 3.76
CA SER A 206 -2.44 8.78 4.90
C SER A 206 -1.04 9.21 4.44
N PRO A 207 -0.86 10.47 3.99
CA PRO A 207 0.41 10.95 3.44
C PRO A 207 1.57 10.95 4.44
N ILE A 208 1.35 11.37 5.69
CA ILE A 208 2.43 11.45 6.69
C ILE A 208 2.87 10.04 7.06
N THR A 209 1.93 9.14 7.30
CA THR A 209 2.23 7.73 7.57
C THR A 209 3.02 7.10 6.44
N SER A 210 2.59 7.28 5.19
CA SER A 210 3.26 6.69 4.02
C SER A 210 4.72 7.10 3.93
N LEU A 211 5.00 8.37 4.25
CA LEU A 211 6.35 8.91 4.23
C LEU A 211 7.21 8.34 5.37
N LEU A 212 6.64 8.19 6.56
CA LEU A 212 7.31 7.56 7.70
C LEU A 212 7.61 6.08 7.44
N ILE A 213 6.70 5.36 6.76
CA ILE A 213 6.96 3.98 6.29
C ILE A 213 8.17 3.96 5.36
N CYS A 214 8.24 4.87 4.38
CA CYS A 214 9.39 4.94 3.50
C CYS A 214 10.70 5.20 4.26
N PHE A 215 10.69 6.07 5.27
CA PHE A 215 11.89 6.37 6.06
C PHE A 215 12.32 5.20 6.94
N GLU A 216 11.38 4.51 7.60
CA GLU A 216 11.70 3.38 8.46
C GLU A 216 12.13 2.14 7.66
N LEU A 217 11.59 1.93 6.45
CA LEU A 217 11.92 0.77 5.62
C LEU A 217 13.12 0.99 4.69
N PHE A 218 13.31 2.20 4.17
CA PHE A 218 14.28 2.47 3.10
C PHE A 218 15.35 3.50 3.49
N GLY A 219 15.19 4.17 4.63
CA GLY A 219 16.09 5.22 5.09
C GLY A 219 15.74 6.61 4.58
N PHE A 220 16.44 7.61 5.11
CA PHE A 220 16.17 9.03 4.85
C PHE A 220 16.82 9.57 3.57
N GLU A 221 17.75 8.83 2.96
CA GLU A 221 18.50 9.30 1.78
C GLU A 221 17.59 9.57 0.56
N GLY A 222 16.48 8.83 0.44
CA GLY A 222 15.50 8.97 -0.64
C GLY A 222 14.44 10.04 -0.42
N MET A 223 14.55 10.85 0.65
CA MET A 223 13.52 11.78 1.11
C MET A 223 12.88 12.65 0.01
N PRO A 224 13.64 13.30 -0.90
CA PRO A 224 13.03 14.14 -1.94
C PRO A 224 12.10 13.37 -2.87
N TYR A 225 12.42 12.10 -3.17
CA TYR A 225 11.64 11.25 -4.05
C TYR A 225 10.33 10.80 -3.39
N TYR A 226 10.40 10.35 -2.14
CA TYR A 226 9.23 9.91 -1.38
C TYR A 226 8.25 11.06 -1.16
N LEU A 227 8.76 12.24 -0.75
CA LEU A 227 7.95 13.44 -0.55
C LEU A 227 7.15 13.81 -1.80
N LEU A 228 7.84 13.93 -2.94
CA LEU A 228 7.22 14.32 -4.20
C LEU A 228 6.14 13.31 -4.61
N ALA A 229 6.46 12.02 -4.57
CA ALA A 229 5.54 10.99 -5.03
C ALA A 229 4.31 10.85 -4.14
N ILE A 230 4.48 10.90 -2.83
CA ILE A 230 3.39 10.79 -1.87
C ILE A 230 2.45 11.99 -1.98
N ALA A 231 2.98 13.21 -2.11
CA ALA A 231 2.16 14.41 -2.28
C ALA A 231 1.30 14.36 -3.55
N ILE A 232 1.90 13.96 -4.68
CA ILE A 232 1.20 13.81 -5.95
C ILE A 232 0.17 12.68 -5.86
N SER A 233 0.54 11.53 -5.32
CA SER A 233 -0.38 10.39 -5.20
C SER A 233 -1.58 10.71 -4.31
N TYR A 234 -1.35 11.34 -3.15
CA TYR A 234 -2.41 11.76 -2.23
C TYR A 234 -3.42 12.70 -2.89
N THR A 235 -2.95 13.71 -3.64
CA THR A 235 -3.83 14.68 -4.29
C THR A 235 -4.64 14.05 -5.41
N LEU A 236 -4.02 13.18 -6.22
CA LEU A 236 -4.65 12.57 -7.39
C LEU A 236 -5.53 11.35 -7.07
N SER A 237 -5.35 10.67 -5.93
CA SER A 237 -6.20 9.54 -5.54
C SER A 237 -7.65 9.95 -5.23
N GLY A 238 -7.95 11.25 -5.12
CA GLY A 238 -9.30 11.76 -4.91
C GLY A 238 -9.87 11.33 -3.55
N TYR A 239 -11.13 10.91 -3.50
CA TYR A 239 -11.79 10.46 -2.26
C TYR A 239 -11.95 8.94 -2.18
N TYR A 240 -11.26 8.22 -3.07
CA TYR A 240 -11.24 6.76 -3.04
C TYR A 240 -10.33 6.27 -1.94
N GLY A 241 -10.72 5.18 -1.28
CA GLY A 241 -9.92 4.59 -0.22
C GLY A 241 -10.39 3.18 0.12
N LEU A 242 -9.53 2.40 0.77
CA LEU A 242 -9.88 1.05 1.22
C LEU A 242 -10.96 1.08 2.31
N TYR A 243 -10.95 2.14 3.12
CA TYR A 243 -11.82 2.27 4.29
C TYR A 243 -13.03 3.15 4.00
N LYS A 244 -14.19 2.56 3.68
CA LYS A 244 -15.47 3.31 3.49
C LYS A 244 -15.90 4.13 4.70
N SER A 245 -15.44 3.76 5.90
CA SER A 245 -15.72 4.48 7.14
C SER A 245 -14.86 5.72 7.35
N GLN A 246 -13.77 5.86 6.58
CA GLN A 246 -12.87 7.01 6.65
C GLN A 246 -13.62 8.30 6.30
N ARG A 247 -13.38 9.35 7.09
CA ARG A 247 -13.97 10.68 6.87
C ARG A 247 -12.90 11.67 6.42
N PHE A 248 -13.20 12.42 5.38
CA PHE A 248 -12.45 13.57 4.93
C PHE A 248 -13.01 14.81 5.61
N ALA A 249 -12.27 15.35 6.56
CA ALA A 249 -12.65 16.59 7.22
C ALA A 249 -12.54 17.77 6.27
N TYR A 250 -11.44 17.83 5.51
CA TYR A 250 -11.14 18.90 4.56
C TYR A 250 -11.00 18.37 3.14
N SER A 251 -11.26 19.24 2.16
CA SER A 251 -10.99 18.95 0.75
C SER A 251 -9.49 18.80 0.51
N LYS A 252 -9.13 17.86 -0.37
CA LYS A 252 -7.72 17.66 -0.75
C LYS A 252 -7.14 18.80 -1.59
N PHE A 253 -8.01 19.60 -2.22
CA PHE A 253 -7.63 20.63 -3.18
C PHE A 253 -7.87 22.05 -2.67
N ARG A 254 -8.71 22.20 -1.66
CA ARG A 254 -9.15 23.49 -1.13
C ARG A 254 -9.24 23.41 0.39
N THR A 255 -9.03 24.53 1.07
CA THR A 255 -9.20 24.66 2.52
C THR A 255 -10.68 24.75 2.91
N ASP A 256 -11.51 23.86 2.36
CA ASP A 256 -12.95 23.80 2.61
C ASP A 256 -13.25 22.59 3.49
N TYR A 257 -14.02 22.78 4.56
CA TYR A 257 -14.49 21.69 5.40
C TYR A 257 -15.65 20.96 4.70
N ILE A 258 -15.49 19.67 4.44
CA ILE A 258 -16.42 18.87 3.63
C ILE A 258 -17.07 17.70 4.37
N ASN A 259 -16.47 17.23 5.48
CA ASN A 259 -16.94 16.09 6.31
C ASN A 259 -17.55 14.93 5.49
N ARG A 260 -16.86 14.51 4.44
CA ARG A 260 -17.34 13.51 3.46
C ARG A 260 -16.79 12.12 3.79
N LYS A 261 -17.55 11.06 3.53
CA LYS A 261 -17.03 9.67 3.62
C LYS A 261 -16.25 9.28 2.37
N SER A 262 -15.29 8.37 2.51
CA SER A 262 -14.57 7.75 1.39
C SER A 262 -15.49 7.00 0.43
N GLU A 263 -15.16 7.03 -0.86
CA GLU A 263 -15.81 6.25 -1.93
C GLU A 263 -15.14 4.90 -2.17
#